data_AF-A0A9D5MB70-F1
#
_entry.id   AF-A0A9D5MB70-F1
#
_cell.length_a   1.000
_cell.length_b   1.000
_cell.length_c   1.000
_cell.angle_alpha   90.00
_cell.angle_beta   90.00
_cell.angle_gamma   90.00
#
_symmetry.space_group_name_H-M   'P 1'
#
loop_
_entity.id
_entity.type
_entity.pdbx_description
1 polymer ?
#
loop_
_entity_poly.entity_id
_entity_poly.type
_entity_poly.pdbx_seq_one_letter_code
_entity_poly.pdbx_strand_id
1 'polypeptide(L)'
;MCDLLRNTAAPDRSDDFLLHPELSLCFTGHRRIPPATVASLRKGIDESICRTAEAGIRYYLCGAALGFDTIAAEEVLRLRAVLPDIRLILVFPCQDQSSRWTSADRKRYEEIRKQADQTICLSERYYQGCMLTRNRYLVDHSSLCLCYLYSFKGGTWYTVRYACEKQLQIINLAIPEESCRFQLKEDNTWNSTFIFRSAKRNAPIAILPPFPIRRKRWRLMLRR
;
A
#
# COMPACT_ATOMS: atom_id res chain seq x y z
N MET A 1 13.40 -21.86 -28.89
CA MET A 1 12.33 -21.34 -29.76
C MET A 1 11.33 -20.54 -28.92
N CYS A 2 11.78 -19.43 -28.33
CA CYS A 2 10.93 -18.43 -27.67
C CYS A 2 11.41 -17.06 -28.17
N ASP A 3 11.30 -16.88 -29.48
CA ASP A 3 11.81 -15.73 -30.23
C ASP A 3 10.66 -14.95 -30.89
N LEU A 4 9.54 -14.82 -30.17
CA LEU A 4 8.33 -14.17 -30.67
C LEU A 4 7.64 -13.36 -29.56
N LEU A 5 8.31 -12.37 -28.99
CA LEU A 5 7.69 -11.18 -28.37
C LEU A 5 8.63 -9.96 -28.45
N ARG A 6 9.29 -9.75 -29.59
CA ARG A 6 9.93 -8.47 -29.93
C ARG A 6 8.93 -7.58 -30.67
N ASN A 7 7.98 -6.99 -29.93
CA ASN A 7 7.38 -5.69 -30.26
C ASN A 7 6.32 -5.32 -29.22
N THR A 8 6.69 -4.50 -28.24
CA THR A 8 5.79 -3.47 -27.72
C THR A 8 6.63 -2.23 -27.51
N ALA A 9 6.25 -1.16 -28.20
CA ALA A 9 6.87 0.15 -28.10
C ALA A 9 6.95 0.61 -26.64
N ALA A 10 7.96 1.41 -26.31
CA ALA A 10 8.03 2.12 -25.04
C ALA A 10 6.69 2.85 -24.79
N PRO A 11 6.12 2.76 -23.57
CA PRO A 11 4.80 3.34 -23.32
C PRO A 11 4.84 4.85 -23.53
N ASP A 12 3.85 5.30 -24.31
CA ASP A 12 3.51 6.68 -24.61
C ASP A 12 3.36 7.50 -23.32
N ARG A 13 3.56 8.82 -23.40
CA ARG A 13 3.52 9.79 -22.28
C ARG A 13 2.11 10.00 -21.69
N SER A 14 1.28 8.96 -21.68
CA SER A 14 -0.03 8.87 -21.04
C SER A 14 -0.02 7.92 -19.83
N ASP A 15 1.15 7.71 -19.21
CA ASP A 15 1.41 6.85 -18.04
C ASP A 15 0.94 7.53 -16.73
N ASP A 16 -0.28 8.09 -16.73
CA ASP A 16 -0.85 8.76 -15.56
C ASP A 16 -1.54 7.75 -14.65
N PHE A 17 -0.79 7.22 -13.69
CA PHE A 17 -1.32 6.29 -12.69
C PHE A 17 -2.56 6.82 -11.95
N LEU A 18 -2.78 8.14 -11.92
CA LEU A 18 -3.97 8.75 -11.32
C LEU A 18 -5.27 8.35 -12.02
N LEU A 19 -5.20 7.99 -13.30
CA LEU A 19 -6.33 7.50 -14.08
C LEU A 19 -6.55 5.99 -13.92
N HIS A 20 -5.60 5.28 -13.29
CA HIS A 20 -5.54 3.83 -13.22
C HIS A 20 -5.36 3.29 -11.78
N PRO A 21 -6.25 3.62 -10.83
CA PRO A 21 -6.19 3.07 -9.48
C PRO A 21 -6.31 1.53 -9.48
N GLU A 22 -7.00 0.94 -10.46
CA GLU A 22 -7.11 -0.52 -10.64
C GLU A 22 -5.77 -1.21 -10.88
N LEU A 23 -4.82 -0.52 -11.52
CA LEU A 23 -3.45 -1.00 -11.79
C LEU A 23 -2.46 -0.63 -10.68
N SER A 24 -2.95 -0.06 -9.58
CA SER A 24 -2.12 0.56 -8.55
C SER A 24 -2.23 -0.14 -7.19
N LEU A 25 -1.09 -0.32 -6.54
CA LEU A 25 -0.96 -0.87 -5.20
C LEU A 25 -0.28 0.15 -4.29
N CYS A 26 -0.81 0.35 -3.08
CA CYS A 26 -0.15 1.16 -2.06
C CYS A 26 0.52 0.33 -0.96
N PHE A 27 1.66 0.81 -0.48
CA PHE A 27 2.34 0.28 0.70
C PHE A 27 1.98 1.05 1.97
N THR A 28 1.86 0.31 3.09
CA THR A 28 1.83 0.91 4.43
C THR A 28 2.33 -0.07 5.48
N GLY A 29 3.25 0.34 6.34
CA GLY A 29 3.74 -0.55 7.39
C GLY A 29 4.37 0.18 8.56
N HIS A 30 4.71 -0.60 9.59
CA HIS A 30 5.37 -0.06 10.78
C HIS A 30 6.80 0.40 10.49
N ARG A 31 7.23 1.45 11.19
CA ARG A 31 8.59 2.00 11.04
C ARG A 31 9.68 1.18 11.72
N ARG A 32 9.30 0.41 12.74
CA ARG A 32 10.21 -0.47 13.48
C ARG A 32 9.94 -1.89 13.04
N ILE A 33 10.92 -2.48 12.36
CA ILE A 33 10.88 -3.87 11.92
C ILE A 33 11.90 -4.64 12.76
N PRO A 34 11.51 -5.71 13.48
CA PRO A 34 12.48 -6.54 14.18
C PRO A 34 13.56 -7.07 13.21
N PRO A 35 14.85 -6.99 13.54
CA PRO A 35 15.92 -7.44 12.63
C PRO A 35 15.74 -8.88 12.14
N ALA A 36 15.31 -9.78 13.05
CA ALA A 36 15.05 -11.18 12.74
C ALA A 36 13.93 -11.41 11.69
N THR A 37 13.02 -10.44 11.51
CA THR A 37 11.91 -10.56 10.55
C THR A 37 12.21 -9.89 9.21
N VAL A 38 13.33 -9.18 9.07
CA VAL A 38 13.62 -8.42 7.84
C VAL A 38 13.76 -9.33 6.62
N ALA A 39 14.44 -10.47 6.77
CA ALA A 39 14.65 -11.40 5.66
C ALA A 39 13.33 -12.03 5.17
N SER A 40 12.49 -12.51 6.08
CA SER A 40 11.17 -13.07 5.72
C SER A 40 10.23 -12.00 5.18
N LEU A 41 10.30 -10.77 5.71
CA LEU A 41 9.51 -9.66 5.21
C LEU A 41 9.90 -9.27 3.79
N ARG A 42 11.20 -9.18 3.47
CA ARG A 42 11.67 -8.94 2.10
C ARG A 42 11.17 -10.02 1.14
N LYS A 43 11.27 -11.29 1.53
CA LYS A 43 10.74 -12.41 0.75
C LYS A 43 9.24 -12.28 0.50
N GLY A 44 8.45 -11.97 1.53
CA GLY A 44 7.00 -11.78 1.38
C GLY A 44 6.63 -10.57 0.52
N ILE A 45 7.41 -9.49 0.57
CA ILE A 45 7.24 -8.34 -0.32
C ILE A 45 7.56 -8.74 -1.77
N ASP A 46 8.68 -9.41 -2.01
CA ASP A 46 9.07 -9.90 -3.34
C ASP A 46 7.99 -10.78 -3.97
N GLU A 47 7.54 -11.81 -3.25
CA GLU A 47 6.49 -12.72 -3.71
C GLU A 47 5.16 -11.99 -3.97
N SER A 48 4.87 -10.95 -3.19
CA SER A 48 3.66 -10.13 -3.39
C SER A 48 3.78 -9.22 -4.61
N ILE A 49 4.95 -8.61 -4.84
CA ILE A 49 5.19 -7.78 -6.03
C ILE A 49 5.11 -8.65 -7.29
N CYS A 50 5.78 -9.80 -7.33
CA CYS A 50 5.73 -10.72 -8.47
C CYS A 50 4.29 -11.15 -8.78
N ARG A 51 3.54 -11.66 -7.79
CA ARG A 51 2.14 -12.09 -7.97
C ARG A 51 1.23 -10.94 -8.44
N THR A 52 1.40 -9.74 -7.88
CA THR A 52 0.54 -8.60 -8.25
C THR A 52 0.89 -8.04 -9.62
N ALA A 53 2.17 -8.04 -10.00
CA ALA A 53 2.61 -7.64 -11.33
C ALA A 53 2.08 -8.59 -12.40
N GLU A 54 2.14 -9.90 -12.16
CA GLU A 54 1.52 -10.92 -13.02
C GLU A 54 0.01 -10.71 -13.16
N ALA A 55 -0.66 -10.30 -12.07
CA ALA A 55 -2.09 -9.97 -12.05
C ALA A 55 -2.44 -8.60 -12.69
N GLY A 56 -1.46 -7.85 -13.20
CA GLY A 56 -1.70 -6.59 -13.92
C GLY A 56 -1.37 -5.31 -13.16
N ILE A 57 -0.93 -5.38 -11.90
CA ILE A 57 -0.47 -4.18 -11.17
C ILE A 57 0.80 -3.64 -11.82
N ARG A 58 0.87 -2.31 -11.98
CA ARG A 58 2.00 -1.60 -12.59
C ARG A 58 2.57 -0.54 -11.65
N TYR A 59 1.71 0.19 -10.92
CA TYR A 59 2.16 1.31 -10.10
C TYR A 59 2.20 0.93 -8.62
N TYR A 60 3.35 1.09 -8.00
CA TYR A 60 3.60 0.79 -6.59
C TYR A 60 3.81 2.10 -5.83
N LEU A 61 2.76 2.54 -5.15
CA LEU A 61 2.73 3.79 -4.40
C LEU A 61 3.33 3.57 -3.00
N CYS A 62 4.39 4.32 -2.69
CA CYS A 62 5.08 4.26 -1.42
C CYS A 62 5.14 5.65 -0.79
N GLY A 63 4.87 5.77 0.51
CA GLY A 63 5.04 7.08 1.17
C GLY A 63 6.41 7.33 1.77
N ALA A 64 7.38 6.47 1.43
CA ALA A 64 8.79 6.58 1.73
C ALA A 64 9.10 6.85 3.20
N ALA A 65 8.29 6.33 4.13
CA ALA A 65 8.64 6.35 5.54
C ALA A 65 9.79 5.37 5.85
N LEU A 66 10.40 5.52 7.02
CA LEU A 66 11.33 4.51 7.55
C LEU A 66 10.62 3.16 7.77
N GLY A 67 11.40 2.08 7.81
CA GLY A 67 10.90 0.73 8.09
C GLY A 67 10.30 0.07 6.86
N PHE A 68 9.05 -0.38 6.94
CA PHE A 68 8.39 -1.14 5.87
C PHE A 68 8.42 -0.42 4.51
N ASP A 69 8.00 0.85 4.47
CA ASP A 69 7.98 1.66 3.24
C ASP A 69 9.37 1.69 2.56
N THR A 70 10.46 1.80 3.35
CA THR A 70 11.83 1.77 2.84
C THR A 70 12.17 0.41 2.22
N ILE A 71 11.86 -0.69 2.92
CA ILE A 71 12.12 -2.05 2.43
C ILE A 71 11.31 -2.32 1.16
N ALA A 72 10.03 -1.94 1.14
CA ALA A 72 9.16 -2.15 0.00
C ALA A 72 9.62 -1.38 -1.25
N ALA A 73 10.01 -0.11 -1.08
CA ALA A 73 10.52 0.69 -2.20
C ALA A 73 11.79 0.08 -2.81
N GLU A 74 12.72 -0.41 -1.97
CA GLU A 74 13.92 -1.09 -2.48
C GLU A 74 13.62 -2.39 -3.21
N GLU A 75 12.64 -3.18 -2.73
CA GLU A 75 12.25 -4.41 -3.43
C GLU A 75 11.61 -4.11 -4.78
N VAL A 76 10.79 -3.06 -4.90
CA VAL A 76 10.28 -2.61 -6.20
C VAL A 76 11.42 -2.21 -7.14
N LEU A 77 12.38 -1.41 -6.66
CA LEU A 77 13.53 -1.00 -7.48
C LEU A 77 14.38 -2.19 -7.92
N ARG A 78 14.61 -3.17 -7.03
CA ARG A 78 15.34 -4.40 -7.36
C ARG A 78 14.59 -5.23 -8.40
N LEU A 79 13.28 -5.41 -8.24
CA LEU A 79 12.46 -6.23 -9.13
C LEU A 79 12.20 -5.56 -10.48
N ARG A 80 12.26 -4.24 -10.57
CA ARG A 80 12.13 -3.51 -11.85
C ARG A 80 13.16 -3.95 -12.90
N ALA A 81 14.30 -4.50 -12.49
CA ALA A 81 15.29 -5.07 -13.41
C ALA A 81 14.78 -6.31 -14.18
N VAL A 82 13.84 -7.07 -13.59
CA VAL A 82 13.25 -8.28 -14.20
C VAL A 82 11.77 -8.10 -14.55
N LEU A 83 11.11 -7.07 -14.00
CA LEU A 83 9.74 -6.66 -14.27
C LEU A 83 9.76 -5.20 -14.79
N PRO A 84 10.14 -4.94 -16.05
CA PRO A 84 10.42 -3.58 -16.54
C PRO A 84 9.20 -2.65 -16.58
N ASP A 85 7.98 -3.22 -16.51
CA ASP A 85 6.72 -2.50 -16.58
C ASP A 85 6.23 -1.99 -15.22
N ILE A 86 6.89 -2.36 -14.11
CA ILE A 86 6.53 -1.83 -12.79
C ILE A 86 7.18 -0.47 -12.54
N ARG A 87 6.45 0.41 -11.85
CA ARG A 87 6.85 1.78 -11.54
C ARG A 87 6.76 2.03 -10.05
N LEU A 88 7.81 2.63 -9.48
CA LEU A 88 7.81 3.12 -8.10
C LEU A 88 7.38 4.58 -8.06
N ILE A 89 6.28 4.86 -7.36
CA ILE A 89 5.74 6.20 -7.17
C ILE A 89 5.89 6.60 -5.70
N LEU A 90 6.68 7.64 -5.42
CA LEU A 90 6.87 8.12 -4.06
C LEU A 90 5.93 9.27 -3.74
N VAL A 91 5.19 9.17 -2.63
CA VAL A 91 4.25 10.21 -2.17
C VAL A 91 4.68 10.74 -0.80
N PHE A 92 5.24 11.94 -0.79
CA PHE A 92 5.70 12.59 0.42
C PHE A 92 4.63 13.54 0.99
N PRO A 93 4.50 13.62 2.33
CA PRO A 93 3.56 14.54 2.97
C PRO A 93 4.05 16.00 2.91
N CYS A 94 5.38 16.22 2.91
CA CYS A 94 6.02 17.53 2.81
C CYS A 94 7.50 17.40 2.43
N GLN A 95 8.17 18.48 1.99
CA GLN A 95 9.58 18.46 1.59
C GLN A 95 10.52 18.07 2.74
N ASP A 96 10.17 18.47 3.97
CA ASP A 96 11.01 18.28 5.16
C ASP A 96 10.86 16.89 5.83
N GLN A 97 10.24 15.91 5.17
CA GLN A 97 9.91 14.61 5.78
C GLN A 97 11.12 13.90 6.42
N SER A 98 12.30 14.00 5.80
CA SER A 98 13.53 13.34 6.22
C SER A 98 14.45 14.22 7.11
N SER A 99 14.07 15.48 7.36
CA SER A 99 14.90 16.49 8.05
C SER A 99 15.38 16.10 9.45
N ARG A 100 14.69 15.16 10.10
CA ARG A 100 15.01 14.67 11.46
C ARG A 100 15.60 13.26 11.50
N TRP A 101 15.83 12.63 10.34
CA TRP A 101 16.36 11.26 10.28
C TRP A 101 17.88 11.25 10.47
N THR A 102 18.45 10.07 10.74
CA THR A 102 19.91 9.89 10.78
C THR A 102 20.52 10.16 9.40
N SER A 103 21.82 10.47 9.33
CA SER A 103 22.51 10.66 8.06
C SER A 103 22.42 9.43 7.16
N ALA A 104 22.53 8.23 7.74
CA ALA A 104 22.39 6.97 7.02
C ALA A 104 20.99 6.78 6.42
N ASP A 105 19.94 7.06 7.20
CA ASP A 105 18.56 6.96 6.72
C ASP A 105 18.24 7.98 5.63
N ARG A 106 18.76 9.22 5.74
CA ARG A 106 18.59 10.25 4.69
C ARG A 106 19.27 9.83 3.40
N LYS A 107 20.51 9.33 3.48
CA LYS A 107 21.23 8.83 2.31
C LYS A 107 20.46 7.72 1.59
N ARG A 108 19.91 6.77 2.34
CA ARG A 108 19.10 5.67 1.82
C ARG A 108 17.81 6.17 1.16
N TYR A 109 17.12 7.11 1.80
CA TYR A 109 15.93 7.76 1.24
C TYR A 109 16.22 8.52 -0.06
N GLU A 110 17.31 9.29 -0.10
CA GLU A 110 17.71 10.03 -1.30
C GLU A 110 18.07 9.11 -2.46
N GLU A 111 18.70 7.97 -2.18
CA GLU A 111 19.00 6.96 -3.20
C GLU A 111 17.73 6.39 -3.82
N ILE A 112 16.77 5.98 -2.98
CA ILE A 112 15.46 5.50 -3.44
C ILE A 112 14.75 6.60 -4.25
N ARG A 113 14.78 7.85 -3.76
CA ARG A 113 14.14 8.99 -4.42
C ARG A 113 14.71 9.28 -5.80
N LYS A 114 16.02 9.16 -5.99
CA LYS A 114 16.67 9.36 -7.30
C LYS A 114 16.29 8.30 -8.33
N GLN A 115 15.99 7.09 -7.88
CA GLN A 115 15.66 5.97 -8.75
C GLN A 115 14.17 5.78 -9.00
N ALA A 116 13.31 6.42 -8.20
CA ALA A 116 11.86 6.36 -8.35
C ALA A 116 11.41 6.93 -9.70
N ASP A 117 10.40 6.30 -10.30
CA ASP A 117 9.86 6.72 -11.60
C ASP A 117 9.10 8.05 -11.47
N GLN A 118 8.46 8.31 -10.34
CA GLN A 118 7.82 9.59 -10.04
C GLN A 118 7.88 9.92 -8.55
N THR A 119 7.88 11.22 -8.25
CA THR A 119 7.76 11.73 -6.88
C THR A 119 6.68 12.79 -6.79
N ILE A 120 5.89 12.73 -5.72
CA ILE A 120 4.74 13.60 -5.47
C ILE A 120 4.90 14.18 -4.07
N CYS A 121 4.85 15.50 -3.95
CA CYS A 121 4.90 16.19 -2.67
C CYS A 121 3.57 16.91 -2.45
N LEU A 122 2.84 16.52 -1.41
CA LEU A 122 1.48 17.04 -1.18
C LEU A 122 1.45 18.41 -0.48
N SER A 123 2.59 18.88 0.01
CA SER A 123 2.72 20.16 0.71
C SER A 123 4.16 20.63 0.65
N GLU A 124 4.39 21.93 0.57
CA GLU A 124 5.76 22.46 0.68
C GLU A 124 6.32 22.23 2.09
N ARG A 125 5.51 22.52 3.12
CA ARG A 125 5.92 22.48 4.54
C ARG A 125 5.09 21.49 5.35
N TYR A 126 5.63 21.09 6.49
CA TYR A 126 4.89 20.31 7.48
C TYR A 126 3.69 21.12 8.02
N TYR A 127 2.53 20.47 8.10
CA TYR A 127 1.38 20.95 8.84
C TYR A 127 0.72 19.79 9.58
N GLN A 128 -0.04 20.11 10.64
CA GLN A 128 -0.77 19.10 11.40
C GLN A 128 -1.78 18.39 10.50
N GLY A 129 -1.56 17.10 10.24
CA GLY A 129 -2.43 16.27 9.39
C GLY A 129 -1.83 15.92 8.03
N CYS A 130 -0.70 16.50 7.61
CA CYS A 130 -0.09 16.20 6.30
C CYS A 130 0.22 14.70 6.12
N MET A 131 0.60 14.01 7.20
CA MET A 131 0.82 12.56 7.20
C MET A 131 -0.45 11.77 6.86
N LEU A 132 -1.61 12.19 7.40
CA LEU A 132 -2.90 11.54 7.13
C LEU A 132 -3.39 11.87 5.73
N THR A 133 -3.18 13.09 5.25
CA THR A 133 -3.43 13.46 3.85
C THR A 133 -2.63 12.58 2.90
N ARG A 134 -1.34 12.37 3.16
CA ARG A 134 -0.51 11.42 2.39
C ARG A 134 -1.04 9.99 2.46
N ASN A 135 -1.40 9.50 3.65
CA ASN A 135 -1.92 8.14 3.79
C ASN A 135 -3.23 7.94 3.02
N ARG A 136 -4.13 8.92 3.02
CA ARG A 136 -5.37 8.89 2.23
C ARG A 136 -5.08 8.92 0.74
N TYR A 137 -4.16 9.78 0.31
CA TYR A 137 -3.72 9.84 -1.09
C TYR A 137 -3.24 8.50 -1.62
N LEU A 138 -2.41 7.79 -0.84
CA LEU A 138 -1.94 6.45 -1.20
C LEU A 138 -3.10 5.48 -1.44
N VAL A 139 -4.08 5.47 -0.54
CA VAL A 139 -5.24 4.57 -0.60
C VAL A 139 -6.22 4.97 -1.70
N ASP A 140 -6.49 6.27 -1.87
CA ASP A 140 -7.47 6.78 -2.83
C ASP A 140 -7.03 6.54 -4.30
N HIS A 141 -5.73 6.30 -4.53
CA HIS A 141 -5.15 6.01 -5.85
C HIS A 141 -4.62 4.58 -5.94
N SER A 142 -5.27 3.62 -5.29
CA SER A 142 -4.88 2.20 -5.35
C SER A 142 -6.09 1.29 -5.21
N SER A 143 -6.00 0.10 -5.80
CA SER A 143 -6.97 -0.99 -5.68
C SER A 143 -6.53 -2.03 -4.65
N LEU A 144 -5.23 -2.09 -4.34
CA LEU A 144 -4.63 -3.01 -3.40
C LEU A 144 -3.78 -2.29 -2.36
N CYS A 145 -3.80 -2.79 -1.12
CA CYS A 145 -2.94 -2.33 -0.04
C CYS A 145 -2.10 -3.49 0.49
N LEU A 146 -0.79 -3.48 0.19
CA LEU A 146 0.17 -4.39 0.82
C LEU A 146 0.69 -3.74 2.09
N CYS A 147 0.55 -4.44 3.22
CA CYS A 147 0.89 -3.88 4.50
C CYS A 147 1.69 -4.82 5.40
N TYR A 148 2.38 -4.20 6.36
CA TYR A 148 2.97 -4.89 7.50
C TYR A 148 2.39 -4.29 8.79
N LEU A 149 1.30 -4.89 9.26
CA LEU A 149 0.50 -4.41 10.39
C LEU A 149 0.46 -5.46 11.50
N TYR A 150 1.28 -5.29 12.54
CA TYR A 150 1.30 -6.13 13.75
C TYR A 150 0.69 -5.46 14.99
N SER A 151 0.22 -4.20 14.88
CA SER A 151 -0.32 -3.41 15.99
C SER A 151 -1.39 -2.45 15.52
N PHE A 152 -2.51 -2.37 16.24
CA PHE A 152 -3.69 -1.56 15.95
C PHE A 152 -3.59 -0.10 16.40
N LYS A 153 -2.41 0.48 16.27
CA LYS A 153 -2.15 1.85 16.70
C LYS A 153 -1.29 2.56 15.66
N GLY A 154 -1.41 3.88 15.63
CA GLY A 154 -0.59 4.75 14.80
C GLY A 154 -1.03 4.81 13.33
N GLY A 155 -0.16 5.39 12.51
CA GLY A 155 -0.46 5.73 11.11
C GLY A 155 -0.76 4.50 10.24
N THR A 156 -0.06 3.38 10.45
CA THR A 156 -0.27 2.15 9.67
C THR A 156 -1.66 1.58 9.88
N TRP A 157 -2.11 1.47 11.14
CA TRP A 157 -3.47 1.03 11.45
C TRP A 157 -4.51 1.97 10.82
N TYR A 158 -4.30 3.28 10.93
CA TYR A 158 -5.17 4.26 10.29
C TYR A 158 -5.28 4.03 8.77
N THR A 159 -4.14 3.85 8.08
CA THR A 159 -4.14 3.63 6.62
C THR A 159 -4.84 2.33 6.25
N VAL A 160 -4.56 1.23 6.94
CA VAL A 160 -5.22 -0.05 6.65
C VAL A 160 -6.72 0.04 6.89
N ARG A 161 -7.16 0.67 8.00
CA ARG A 161 -8.58 0.89 8.26
C ARG A 161 -9.25 1.71 7.15
N TYR A 162 -8.60 2.78 6.70
CA TYR A 162 -9.11 3.61 5.60
C TYR A 162 -9.16 2.82 4.28
N ALA A 163 -8.17 1.98 3.99
CA ALA A 163 -8.17 1.08 2.83
C ALA A 163 -9.36 0.10 2.86
N CYS A 164 -9.71 -0.40 4.04
CA CYS A 164 -10.90 -1.25 4.23
C CYS A 164 -12.20 -0.47 3.97
N GLU A 165 -12.30 0.75 4.50
CA GLU A 165 -13.43 1.66 4.26
C GLU A 165 -13.58 1.98 2.76
N LYS A 166 -12.47 2.02 2.02
CA LYS A 166 -12.39 2.24 0.57
C LYS A 166 -12.45 0.96 -0.26
N GLN A 167 -12.64 -0.19 0.37
CA GLN A 167 -12.83 -1.49 -0.28
C GLN A 167 -11.63 -1.95 -1.11
N LEU A 168 -10.42 -1.53 -0.76
CA LEU A 168 -9.20 -2.09 -1.34
C LEU A 168 -9.02 -3.55 -0.90
N GLN A 169 -8.41 -4.35 -1.77
CA GLN A 169 -7.91 -5.66 -1.37
C GLN A 169 -6.71 -5.49 -0.43
N ILE A 170 -6.68 -6.22 0.68
CA ILE A 170 -5.63 -6.08 1.70
C ILE A 170 -4.78 -7.34 1.74
N ILE A 171 -3.46 -7.19 1.60
CA ILE A 171 -2.48 -8.24 1.86
C ILE A 171 -1.65 -7.81 3.08
N ASN A 172 -1.68 -8.58 4.17
CA ASN A 172 -0.94 -8.26 5.39
C ASN A 172 0.19 -9.28 5.65
N LEU A 173 1.43 -8.84 5.52
CA LEU A 173 2.63 -9.67 5.70
C LEU A 173 3.03 -9.89 7.16
N ALA A 174 2.33 -9.28 8.12
CA ALA A 174 2.60 -9.47 9.54
C ALA A 174 1.92 -10.71 10.15
N ILE A 175 1.02 -11.37 9.39
CA ILE A 175 0.24 -12.52 9.84
C ILE A 175 0.54 -13.70 8.90
N PRO A 176 0.78 -14.93 9.42
CA PRO A 176 1.00 -16.10 8.58
C PRO A 176 -0.22 -16.41 7.68
N GLU A 177 0.01 -16.84 6.44
CA GLU A 177 -1.05 -17.14 5.45
C GLU A 177 -2.10 -18.14 5.97
N GLU A 178 -1.69 -19.09 6.82
CA GLU A 178 -2.58 -20.09 7.44
C GLU A 178 -3.64 -19.47 8.36
N SER A 179 -3.37 -18.29 8.92
CA SER A 179 -4.31 -17.51 9.72
C SER A 179 -5.16 -16.55 8.88
N CYS A 180 -4.88 -16.49 7.57
CA CYS A 180 -5.53 -15.67 6.55
C CYS A 180 -6.33 -16.57 5.57
N ARG A 181 -7.18 -17.47 6.08
CA ARG A 181 -8.15 -18.16 5.21
C ARG A 181 -9.28 -17.20 4.83
N PHE A 182 -9.08 -16.48 3.72
CA PHE A 182 -10.11 -15.74 3.02
C PHE A 182 -10.76 -16.68 2.00
N GLN A 183 -12.05 -17.00 2.17
CA GLN A 183 -12.82 -17.67 1.12
C GLN A 183 -13.63 -16.62 0.36
N LEU A 184 -13.39 -16.53 -0.95
CA LEU A 184 -14.32 -15.92 -1.91
C LEU A 184 -15.61 -16.75 -1.87
N LYS A 185 -16.75 -16.11 -1.64
CA LYS A 185 -18.04 -16.75 -1.88
C LYS A 185 -18.31 -16.81 -3.38
N GLU A 186 -19.12 -17.79 -3.80
CA GLU A 186 -19.59 -17.95 -5.18
C GLU A 186 -20.36 -16.72 -5.71
N ASP A 187 -20.77 -15.80 -4.84
CA ASP A 187 -21.47 -14.55 -5.16
C ASP A 187 -20.53 -13.33 -5.32
N ASN A 188 -19.21 -13.54 -5.40
CA ASN A 188 -18.19 -12.48 -5.45
C ASN A 188 -18.20 -11.53 -4.24
N THR A 189 -18.73 -11.94 -3.08
CA THR A 189 -18.61 -11.18 -1.83
C THR A 189 -17.49 -11.71 -0.91
N TRP A 190 -16.87 -10.79 -0.17
CA TRP A 190 -15.81 -11.09 0.80
C TRP A 190 -16.41 -11.47 2.15
N ASN A 191 -15.87 -12.52 2.80
CA ASN A 191 -16.12 -12.75 4.22
C ASN A 191 -15.47 -11.62 5.04
N SER A 192 -16.27 -10.70 5.55
CA SER A 192 -15.85 -9.62 6.44
C SER A 192 -15.46 -10.17 7.81
N THR A 193 -14.22 -10.66 7.97
CA THR A 193 -13.66 -10.95 9.30
C THR A 193 -12.16 -10.63 9.33
N PHE A 194 -11.82 -9.42 9.81
CA PHE A 194 -10.48 -9.13 10.31
C PHE A 194 -10.30 -9.87 11.64
N ILE A 195 -9.60 -11.00 11.65
CA ILE A 195 -9.20 -11.68 12.89
C ILE A 195 -7.77 -11.28 13.21
N PHE A 196 -7.57 -10.47 14.25
CA PHE A 196 -6.27 -10.35 14.90
C PHE A 196 -6.35 -11.02 16.26
N ARG A 197 -5.45 -11.97 16.52
CA ARG A 197 -5.21 -12.44 17.88
C ARG A 197 -4.59 -11.31 18.70
N SER A 198 -5.32 -10.83 19.72
CA SER A 198 -4.79 -9.96 20.75
C SER A 198 -3.73 -10.69 21.57
N ALA A 199 -2.63 -10.01 21.92
CA ALA A 199 -1.52 -10.53 22.73
C ALA A 199 -1.86 -10.72 24.23
N LYS A 200 -3.14 -10.92 24.59
CA LYS A 200 -3.56 -11.31 25.94
C LYS A 200 -4.55 -12.46 25.84
N ARG A 201 -4.20 -13.61 26.43
CA ARG A 201 -4.86 -14.92 26.26
C ARG A 201 -6.33 -15.02 26.71
N ASN A 202 -7.06 -13.94 27.05
CA ASN A 202 -8.45 -14.07 27.52
C ASN A 202 -9.29 -12.77 27.56
N ALA A 203 -9.12 -11.83 26.61
CA ALA A 203 -10.03 -10.68 26.50
C ALA A 203 -11.04 -10.84 25.34
N PRO A 204 -12.31 -10.45 25.50
CA PRO A 204 -13.34 -10.66 24.49
C PRO A 204 -13.06 -9.90 23.19
N ILE A 205 -13.45 -10.56 22.10
CA ILE A 205 -13.25 -10.18 20.69
C ILE A 205 -14.08 -8.93 20.39
N ALA A 206 -13.44 -7.84 19.96
CA ALA A 206 -14.15 -6.67 19.44
C ALA A 206 -14.45 -6.87 17.95
N ILE A 207 -15.71 -7.19 17.65
CA ILE A 207 -16.27 -7.28 16.30
C ILE A 207 -16.64 -5.86 15.87
N LEU A 208 -16.04 -5.33 14.79
CA LEU A 208 -16.62 -4.18 14.10
C LEU A 208 -17.61 -4.72 13.06
N PRO A 209 -18.90 -4.34 13.10
CA PRO A 209 -19.87 -4.84 12.15
C PRO A 209 -19.57 -4.34 10.73
N PRO A 210 -19.92 -5.13 9.69
CA PRO A 210 -19.93 -4.64 8.32
C PRO A 210 -21.00 -3.55 8.21
N PHE A 211 -20.61 -2.31 7.91
CA PHE A 211 -21.58 -1.26 7.63
C PHE A 211 -22.27 -1.54 6.27
N PRO A 212 -23.61 -1.52 6.19
CA PRO A 212 -24.31 -1.74 4.94
C PRO A 212 -24.13 -0.54 4.01
N ILE A 213 -23.66 -0.82 2.79
CA ILE A 213 -23.63 0.09 1.65
C ILE A 213 -25.08 0.33 1.19
N ARG A 214 -25.72 1.44 1.58
CA ARG A 214 -26.96 1.88 0.92
C ARG A 214 -26.62 2.72 -0.31
N ARG A 215 -26.73 2.08 -1.48
CA ARG A 215 -26.77 2.75 -2.80
C ARG A 215 -28.08 3.54 -2.96
N LYS A 216 -27.97 4.80 -3.40
CA LYS A 216 -28.97 5.66 -4.09
C LYS A 216 -30.23 6.13 -3.32
N ARG A 217 -30.28 7.44 -3.01
CA ARG A 217 -31.23 8.42 -3.60
C ARG A 217 -30.96 9.83 -3.05
N TRP A 218 -30.27 10.66 -3.82
CA TRP A 218 -30.46 12.11 -3.79
C TRP A 218 -31.32 12.47 -4.99
N ARG A 219 -32.62 12.68 -4.78
CA ARG A 219 -33.51 13.44 -5.66
C ARG A 219 -34.60 14.10 -4.83
N LEU A 220 -34.48 15.43 -4.77
CA LEU A 220 -35.49 16.50 -4.78
C LEU A 220 -36.84 16.37 -4.05
N MET A 221 -37.18 17.50 -3.42
CA MET A 221 -38.47 18.22 -3.30
C MET A 221 -38.80 18.51 -1.82
N LEU A 222 -38.63 19.74 -1.34
CA LEU A 222 -39.61 20.86 -1.38
C LEU A 222 -40.93 20.55 -0.68
N ARG A 223 -41.22 21.34 0.38
CA ARG A 223 -42.55 21.67 0.95
C ARG A 223 -43.23 20.47 1.66
N ARG A 224 -43.77 20.53 2.87
CA ARG A 224 -44.28 21.59 3.75
C ARG A 224 -43.99 21.18 5.19
#